data_AF-A0AAW2ENU4-F1
#
_entry.id   AF-A0AAW2ENU4-F1
#
_cell.length_a   1.000
_cell.length_b   1.000
_cell.length_c   1.000
_cell.angle_alpha   90.00
_cell.angle_beta   90.00
_cell.angle_gamma   90.00
#
_symmetry.space_group_name_H-M   'P 1'
#
loop_
_entity.id
_entity.type
_entity.pdbx_description
1 polymer ?
#
loop_
_entity_poly.entity_id
_entity_poly.type
_entity_poly.pdbx_seq_one_letter_code
_entity_poly.pdbx_strand_id
1 'polypeptide(L)'
;MTALVVLYKFWTEYAKNTPKKLKIIDAYLLYVFLTGVIQFVYCCLVGTFPFNSFLSGFISCVSCFILGVCLRLQVNPQNRSQFHGISPERGFADFIFAHIILHIVIMNFIG
;
A
#
# COMPACT_ATOMS: atom_id res chain seq x y z
N MET A 1 -33.31 -1.13 -0.60
CA MET A 1 -32.12 -0.67 0.18
C MET A 1 -31.24 0.10 -0.78
N THR A 2 -31.06 1.41 -0.61
CA THR A 2 -30.33 2.26 -1.56
C THR A 2 -28.82 2.17 -1.35
N ALA A 3 -28.02 2.31 -2.42
CA ALA A 3 -26.55 2.24 -2.35
C ALA A 3 -25.95 3.24 -1.35
N LEU A 4 -26.55 4.44 -1.22
CA LEU A 4 -26.14 5.46 -0.25
C LEU A 4 -26.24 4.98 1.20
N VAL A 5 -27.29 4.22 1.54
CA VAL A 5 -27.45 3.65 2.89
C VAL A 5 -26.37 2.62 3.18
N VAL A 6 -25.98 1.83 2.17
CA VAL A 6 -24.91 0.84 2.30
C VAL A 6 -23.57 1.54 2.51
N LEU A 7 -23.24 2.53 1.69
CA LEU A 7 -21.99 3.30 1.81
C LEU A 7 -21.87 4.01 3.16
N TYR A 8 -22.96 4.66 3.61
CA TYR A 8 -22.99 5.31 4.91
C TYR A 8 -22.72 4.32 6.04
N LYS A 9 -23.40 3.16 6.04
CA LYS A 9 -23.19 2.11 7.04
C LYS A 9 -21.74 1.60 7.05
N PHE A 10 -21.18 1.28 5.88
CA PHE A 10 -19.78 0.84 5.78
C PHE A 10 -18.80 1.88 6.32
N TRP A 11 -19.01 3.15 5.98
CA TRP A 11 -18.17 4.24 6.48
C TRP A 11 -18.25 4.39 7.99
N THR A 12 -19.46 4.36 8.56
CA THR A 12 -19.64 4.46 10.01
C THR A 12 -18.97 3.31 10.75
N GLU A 13 -19.08 2.09 10.23
CA GLU A 13 -18.50 0.90 10.85
C GLU A 13 -16.98 0.90 10.76
N TYR A 14 -16.43 1.28 9.60
CA TYR A 14 -14.99 1.47 9.41
C TYR A 14 -14.43 2.53 10.35
N ALA A 15 -15.12 3.68 10.44
CA ALA A 15 -14.68 4.80 11.27
C ALA A 15 -14.66 4.44 12.76
N LYS A 16 -15.61 3.64 13.21
CA LYS A 16 -15.73 3.21 14.61
C LYS A 16 -14.75 2.10 15.00
N ASN A 17 -14.58 1.08 14.15
CA ASN A 17 -13.83 -0.12 14.51
C ASN A 17 -12.36 -0.11 14.10
N THR A 18 -11.93 0.82 13.24
CA THR A 18 -10.54 0.87 12.78
C THR A 18 -9.69 1.80 13.67
N PRO A 19 -8.63 1.28 14.34
CA PRO A 19 -7.71 2.10 15.12
C PRO A 19 -6.98 3.16 14.28
N LYS A 20 -6.60 4.29 14.89
CA LYS A 20 -5.90 5.40 14.21
C LYS A 20 -4.64 4.95 13.45
N LYS A 21 -3.84 4.04 14.02
CA LYS A 21 -2.64 3.50 13.36
C LYS A 21 -2.96 2.79 12.04
N LEU A 22 -4.03 1.99 11.99
CA LEU A 22 -4.46 1.31 10.76
C LEU A 22 -5.02 2.29 9.73
N LYS A 23 -5.70 3.37 10.16
CA LYS A 23 -6.16 4.43 9.26
C LYS A 23 -5.00 5.18 8.60
N ILE A 24 -3.87 5.36 9.29
CA ILE A 24 -2.67 5.96 8.71
C ILE A 24 -2.10 5.05 7.61
N ILE A 25 -2.06 3.73 7.85
CA ILE A 25 -1.63 2.76 6.82
C ILE A 25 -2.61 2.78 5.64
N ASP A 26 -3.92 2.89 5.87
CA ASP A 26 -4.91 3.02 4.80
C ASP A 26 -4.72 4.28 3.96
N ALA A 27 -4.43 5.42 4.59
CA ALA A 27 -4.15 6.66 3.88
C ALA A 27 -2.88 6.55 3.02
N TYR A 28 -1.84 5.90 3.55
CA TYR A 28 -0.63 5.57 2.78
C TYR A 28 -0.93 4.66 1.58
N LEU A 29 -1.72 3.59 1.78
CA LEU A 29 -2.13 2.68 0.70
C LEU A 29 -2.91 3.40 -0.39
N LEU A 30 -3.83 4.28 -0.01
CA LEU A 30 -4.58 5.10 -0.96
C LEU A 30 -3.65 6.02 -1.77
N TYR A 31 -2.70 6.70 -1.10
CA TYR A 31 -1.72 7.56 -1.77
C TYR A 31 -0.88 6.80 -2.81
N VAL A 32 -0.33 5.63 -2.42
CA VAL A 32 0.49 4.81 -3.32
C VAL A 32 -0.34 4.28 -4.49
N PHE A 33 -1.57 3.83 -4.23
CA PHE A 33 -2.49 3.38 -5.27
C PHE A 33 -2.79 4.49 -6.29
N LEU A 34 -3.16 5.68 -5.81
CA LEU A 34 -3.44 6.82 -6.69
C LEU A 34 -2.22 7.22 -7.51
N THR A 35 -1.03 7.19 -6.91
CA THR A 35 0.24 7.45 -7.62
C THR A 35 0.47 6.45 -8.76
N GLY A 36 0.26 5.15 -8.51
CA GLY A 36 0.38 4.12 -9.54
C GLY A 36 -0.65 4.28 -10.68
N VAL A 37 -1.89 4.65 -10.34
CA VAL A 37 -2.93 4.97 -11.34
C VAL A 37 -2.52 6.17 -12.20
N ILE A 38 -2.00 7.24 -11.58
CA ILE A 38 -1.53 8.43 -12.31
C ILE A 38 -0.37 8.08 -13.25
N GLN A 39 0.61 7.30 -12.79
CA GLN A 39 1.72 6.83 -13.64
C GLN A 39 1.24 6.00 -14.82
N PHE A 40 0.29 5.09 -14.59
CA PHE A 40 -0.29 4.25 -15.64
C PHE A 40 -1.06 5.09 -16.67
N VAL A 41 -1.91 6.01 -16.20
CA VAL A 41 -2.64 6.94 -17.09
C VAL A 41 -1.68 7.80 -17.91
N TYR A 42 -0.61 8.32 -17.29
CA TYR A 42 0.42 9.07 -18.01
C TYR A 42 1.07 8.24 -19.14
N CYS A 43 1.44 6.99 -18.83
CA CYS A 43 2.01 6.06 -19.82
C CYS A 43 1.05 5.78 -20.99
N CYS A 44 -0.25 5.60 -20.71
CA CYS A 44 -1.26 5.44 -21.75
C CYS A 44 -1.45 6.68 -22.63
N LEU A 45 -1.27 7.89 -22.08
CA LEU A 45 -1.49 9.15 -22.79
C LEU A 45 -0.27 9.62 -23.58
N VAL A 46 0.92 9.50 -23.01
CA VAL A 46 2.17 10.08 -23.55
C VAL A 46 3.02 9.03 -24.28
N GLY A 47 2.81 7.75 -23.98
CA GLY A 47 3.57 6.64 -24.55
C GLY A 47 4.61 6.08 -23.57
N THR A 48 5.37 5.10 -24.07
CA THR A 48 6.14 4.17 -23.23
C THR A 48 7.64 4.43 -23.24
N PHE A 49 8.14 5.51 -23.85
CA PHE A 49 9.58 5.80 -23.88
C PHE A 49 9.95 6.85 -22.81
N PRO A 50 10.91 6.57 -21.91
CA PRO A 50 11.65 5.32 -21.69
C PRO A 50 10.86 4.27 -20.88
N PHE A 51 10.84 3.01 -21.34
CA PHE A 51 9.99 1.96 -20.75
C PHE A 51 10.50 1.49 -19.39
N ASN A 52 11.82 1.41 -19.20
CA ASN A 52 12.44 1.03 -17.93
C ASN A 52 12.07 2.01 -16.82
N SER A 53 12.10 3.31 -17.09
CA SER A 53 11.75 4.31 -16.09
C SER A 53 10.27 4.25 -15.71
N PHE A 54 9.37 4.04 -16.68
CA PHE A 54 7.95 3.78 -16.38
C PHE A 54 7.79 2.52 -15.54
N LEU A 55 8.37 1.40 -15.98
CA LEU A 55 8.24 0.11 -15.31
C LEU A 55 8.82 0.16 -13.88
N SER A 56 9.96 0.83 -13.69
CA SER A 56 10.57 1.07 -12.38
C SER A 56 9.64 1.87 -11.46
N GLY A 57 9.11 3.00 -11.94
CA GLY A 57 8.15 3.80 -11.16
C GLY A 57 6.88 3.04 -10.82
N PHE A 58 6.31 2.31 -11.78
CA PHE A 58 5.07 1.57 -11.61
C PHE A 58 5.23 0.37 -10.66
N ILE A 59 6.30 -0.42 -10.83
CA ILE A 59 6.61 -1.54 -9.92
C ILE A 59 6.94 -1.03 -8.52
N SER A 60 7.58 0.13 -8.39
CA SER A 60 7.77 0.78 -7.08
C SER A 60 6.43 1.02 -6.38
N CYS A 61 5.44 1.59 -7.07
CA CYS A 61 4.10 1.81 -6.51
C CYS A 61 3.41 0.48 -6.14
N VAL A 62 3.42 -0.50 -7.04
CA VAL A 62 2.79 -1.82 -6.79
C VAL A 62 3.44 -2.52 -5.59
N SER A 63 4.77 -2.51 -5.51
CA SER A 63 5.51 -3.17 -4.42
C SER A 63 5.31 -2.47 -3.09
N CYS A 64 5.34 -1.12 -3.06
CA CYS A 64 5.01 -0.33 -1.88
C CYS A 64 3.60 -0.64 -1.37
N PHE A 65 2.62 -0.77 -2.28
CA PHE A 65 1.25 -1.13 -1.91
C PHE A 65 1.18 -2.53 -1.29
N ILE A 66 1.81 -3.54 -1.91
CA ILE A 66 1.85 -4.91 -1.38
C ILE A 66 2.49 -4.94 0.00
N LEU A 67 3.65 -4.30 0.18
CA LEU A 67 4.32 -4.23 1.48
C LEU A 67 3.46 -3.51 2.54
N GLY A 68 2.74 -2.44 2.16
CA GLY A 68 1.80 -1.75 3.05
C GLY A 68 0.63 -2.62 3.48
N VAL A 69 0.10 -3.46 2.57
CA VAL A 69 -0.95 -4.43 2.89
C VAL A 69 -0.42 -5.51 3.84
N CYS A 70 0.80 -6.02 3.61
CA CYS A 70 1.45 -6.96 4.51
C CYS A 70 1.61 -6.38 5.92
N LEU A 71 2.09 -5.13 6.02
CA LEU A 71 2.20 -4.43 7.31
C LEU A 71 0.83 -4.29 7.98
N ARG A 72 -0.20 -3.87 7.22
CA ARG A 72 -1.58 -3.74 7.72
C ARG A 72 -2.08 -5.05 8.34
N LEU A 73 -1.86 -6.17 7.66
CA LEU A 73 -2.29 -7.49 8.13
C LEU A 73 -1.55 -7.90 9.41
N GLN A 74 -0.24 -7.69 9.47
CA GLN A 74 0.58 -8.06 10.62
C GLN A 74 0.30 -7.21 11.86
N VAL A 75 0.01 -5.92 11.69
CA VAL A 75 -0.25 -5.00 12.82
C VAL A 75 -1.72 -4.93 13.24
N ASN A 76 -2.63 -5.60 12.52
CA ASN A 76 -4.04 -5.66 12.90
C ASN A 76 -4.23 -6.57 14.13
N PRO A 77 -4.74 -6.06 15.26
CA PRO A 77 -4.97 -6.87 16.46
C PRO A 77 -5.88 -8.08 16.22
N GLN A 78 -6.81 -7.98 15.26
CA GLN A 78 -7.72 -9.07 14.90
C GLN A 78 -7.00 -10.27 14.24
N ASN A 79 -5.86 -10.04 13.60
CA ASN A 79 -5.07 -11.07 12.94
C ASN A 79 -3.96 -11.65 13.83
N ARG A 80 -3.88 -11.27 15.11
CA ARG A 80 -2.78 -11.66 16.00
C ARG A 80 -2.60 -13.19 16.13
N SER A 81 -3.70 -13.95 16.04
CA SER A 81 -3.66 -15.43 16.07
C SER A 81 -3.02 -16.06 14.83
N GLN A 82 -2.95 -15.32 13.71
CA GLN A 82 -2.33 -15.79 12.46
C GLN A 82 -0.84 -15.47 12.39
N PHE A 83 -0.39 -14.48 13.19
CA PHE A 83 0.99 -13.98 13.19
C PHE A 83 1.66 -14.18 14.56
N HIS A 84 1.62 -15.41 15.08
CA HIS A 84 2.27 -15.75 16.35
C HIS A 84 3.78 -15.45 16.30
N GLY A 85 4.29 -14.73 17.30
CA GLY A 85 5.71 -14.36 17.39
C GLY A 85 6.12 -13.15 16.53
N ILE A 86 5.19 -12.51 15.82
CA ILE A 86 5.42 -11.23 15.15
C ILE A 86 4.80 -10.13 16.01
N SER A 87 5.65 -9.32 16.64
CA SER A 87 5.20 -8.11 17.32
C SER A 87 4.94 -7.00 16.28
N PRO A 88 4.09 -6.01 16.58
CA PRO A 88 3.89 -4.87 15.70
C PRO A 88 5.19 -4.12 15.35
N GLU A 89 6.13 -4.06 16.30
CA GLU A 89 7.45 -3.44 16.12
C GLU A 89 8.31 -4.26 15.15
N ARG A 90 8.27 -5.58 15.26
CA ARG A 90 8.95 -6.48 14.30
C ARG A 90 8.36 -6.36 12.90
N GLY A 91 7.04 -6.40 12.76
CA GLY A 91 6.39 -6.24 11.46
C GLY A 91 6.72 -4.89 10.81
N PHE A 92 6.83 -3.82 11.61
CA PHE A 92 7.30 -2.53 11.13
C PHE A 92 8.77 -2.54 10.71
N ALA A 93 9.65 -3.19 11.48
CA ALA A 93 11.06 -3.33 11.12
C ALA A 93 11.24 -4.10 9.79
N ASP A 94 10.51 -5.21 9.61
CA ASP A 94 10.51 -6.02 8.39
C ASP A 94 10.01 -5.18 7.18
N PHE A 95 8.99 -4.35 7.39
CA PHE A 95 8.46 -3.43 6.38
C PHE A 95 9.50 -2.39 5.92
N ILE A 96 10.23 -1.77 6.84
CA ILE A 96 11.28 -0.79 6.53
C ILE A 96 12.45 -1.47 5.81
N PHE A 97 12.88 -2.63 6.29
CA PHE A 97 13.96 -3.39 5.66
C PHE A 97 13.61 -3.78 4.21
N ALA A 98 12.39 -4.28 3.99
CA ALA A 98 11.90 -4.58 2.64
C ALA A 98 11.83 -3.33 1.74
N HIS A 99 11.45 -2.17 2.30
CA HIS A 99 11.45 -0.90 1.56
C HIS A 99 12.85 -0.48 1.12
N ILE A 100 13.86 -0.64 1.97
CA ILE A 100 15.25 -0.29 1.63
C ILE A 100 15.72 -1.14 0.45
N ILE A 101 15.53 -2.46 0.51
CA ILE A 101 15.90 -3.37 -0.58
C ILE A 101 15.15 -3.01 -1.86
N LEU A 102 13.84 -2.81 -1.76
CA LEU A 102 12.99 -2.43 -2.89
C LEU A 102 13.54 -1.17 -3.59
N HIS A 103 13.80 -0.09 -2.84
CA HIS A 103 14.22 1.17 -3.44
C HIS A 103 15.64 1.09 -4.01
N ILE A 104 16.53 0.26 -3.47
CA ILE A 104 17.84 -0.02 -4.09
C ILE A 104 17.66 -0.66 -5.48
N VAL A 105 16.78 -1.67 -5.60
CA VAL A 105 16.52 -2.35 -6.88
C VAL A 105 15.85 -1.40 -7.88
N ILE A 106 14.84 -0.64 -7.44
CA ILE A 106 14.13 0.34 -8.29
C ILE A 106 15.10 1.40 -8.83
N MET A 107 15.97 1.95 -7.99
CA MET A 107 16.96 2.95 -8.42
C MET A 107 18.03 2.36 -9.35
N ASN A 108 18.37 1.09 -9.20
CA ASN A 108 19.27 0.41 -10.13
C ASN A 108 18.62 0.14 -11.51
N PHE A 109 17.29 -0.06 -11.54
CA PHE A 109 16.54 -0.42 -12.74
C PHE A 109 15.92 0.76 -13.51
N ILE A 110 15.86 1.96 -12.93
CA ILE A 110 15.14 3.11 -13.53
C ILE A 110 15.72 3.61 -14.86
N GLY A 111 17.00 3.29 -15.14
CA GLY A 111 17.74 3.66 -16.36
C GLY A 111 17.38 2.83 -17.58
#